data_AF-A0A3M1JNA3-F1
#
_entry.id   AF-A0A3M1JNA3-F1
#
_cell.length_a   1.000
_cell.length_b   1.000
_cell.length_c   1.000
_cell.angle_alpha   90.00
_cell.angle_beta   90.00
_cell.angle_gamma   90.00
#
_symmetry.space_group_name_H-M   'P 1'
#
loop_
_entity.id
_entity.type
_entity.pdbx_description
1 polymer ?
#
loop_
_entity_poly.entity_id
_entity_poly.type
_entity_poly.pdbx_seq_one_letter_code
_entity_poly.pdbx_strand_id
1 'polypeptide(L)'
;MALRRRRPRNAGHPALPRGAPVTAKGSTRNRAASERARLSNLARARKLEFQRVLAEFAIERILYRLGRSRHAESYVLKGAMLLKLWLPSPGRATWDLDLLGRGASQVEDVVAVVQELCAMPGNDALVFDSEAARGEAIRVSDPYAGVRVRLEARLAGARIPMQIDVGFGDSVTPPPQRVDYPVMLDHPPPSILAYPQEAVVAEKLEAMISLAVTNSRMKDFHDIYALAASRRFLGRSLARAIHATFDRRGTPLPEGRPLVLTRDFLADPNRQSQWRAFLRRSRLEAVPDGGELADALYEFLGPVLAALAEEQPFTATWPPGGPWR
;
A
#
# COMPACT_ATOMS: atom_id res chain seq x y z
N MET A 1 51.70 -32.51 -67.59
CA MET A 1 51.10 -31.27 -68.16
C MET A 1 51.23 -30.16 -67.12
N ALA A 2 52.26 -29.33 -67.25
CA ALA A 2 52.15 -27.90 -67.61
C ALA A 2 51.79 -27.02 -66.38
N LEU A 3 52.77 -26.41 -65.70
CA LEU A 3 53.41 -25.09 -65.95
C LEU A 3 52.93 -24.06 -64.89
N ARG A 4 53.69 -23.87 -63.79
CA ARG A 4 54.54 -22.70 -63.47
C ARG A 4 53.81 -21.33 -63.44
N ARG A 5 53.74 -20.68 -62.26
CA ARG A 5 54.59 -19.51 -61.84
C ARG A 5 54.00 -18.63 -60.71
N ARG A 6 54.91 -18.18 -59.83
CA ARG A 6 55.03 -16.86 -59.15
C ARG A 6 54.18 -16.52 -57.89
N ARG A 7 54.88 -16.41 -56.74
CA ARG A 7 54.64 -15.47 -55.60
C ARG A 7 54.90 -14.00 -56.07
N PRO A 8 54.58 -12.87 -55.35
CA PRO A 8 54.46 -12.66 -53.89
C PRO A 8 53.50 -11.51 -53.36
N ARG A 9 53.56 -11.26 -52.04
CA ARG A 9 53.33 -9.98 -51.26
C ARG A 9 51.97 -9.68 -50.56
N ASN A 10 52.10 -9.51 -49.23
CA ASN A 10 51.47 -8.60 -48.25
C ASN A 10 50.04 -8.06 -48.45
N ALA A 11 49.21 -8.16 -47.39
CA ALA A 11 48.63 -7.01 -46.66
C ALA A 11 47.61 -7.44 -45.58
N GLY A 12 47.66 -6.76 -44.43
CA GLY A 12 46.44 -6.30 -43.73
C GLY A 12 45.78 -7.23 -42.71
N HIS A 13 46.07 -6.97 -41.43
CA HIS A 13 45.12 -7.26 -40.35
C HIS A 13 43.77 -6.55 -40.61
N PRO A 14 42.61 -7.23 -40.50
CA PRO A 14 41.38 -6.57 -40.14
C PRO A 14 41.33 -6.45 -38.61
N ALA A 15 41.39 -5.21 -38.13
CA ALA A 15 41.07 -4.87 -36.75
C ALA A 15 39.60 -5.25 -36.47
N LEU A 16 39.37 -6.02 -35.41
CA LEU A 16 38.05 -6.17 -34.81
C LEU A 16 37.57 -4.76 -34.38
N PRO A 17 36.33 -4.36 -34.71
CA PRO A 17 35.80 -3.10 -34.19
C PRO A 17 35.66 -3.28 -32.68
N ARG A 18 36.54 -2.61 -31.94
CA ARG A 18 36.37 -2.38 -30.50
C ARG A 18 34.98 -1.79 -30.33
N GLY A 19 34.07 -2.57 -29.73
CA GLY A 19 32.76 -2.09 -29.32
C GLY A 19 32.95 -0.78 -28.55
N ALA A 20 32.22 0.25 -28.99
CA ALA A 20 32.20 1.52 -28.29
C ALA A 20 31.94 1.25 -26.80
N PRO A 21 32.65 1.92 -25.87
CA PRO A 21 32.36 1.76 -24.47
C PRO A 21 30.91 2.18 -24.26
N VAL A 22 30.06 1.25 -23.85
CA VAL A 22 28.70 1.56 -23.41
C VAL A 22 28.88 2.47 -22.19
N THR A 23 28.79 3.77 -22.41
CA THR A 23 28.91 4.75 -21.33
C THR A 23 27.85 4.42 -20.28
N ALA A 24 28.18 4.54 -18.99
CA ALA A 24 27.24 4.26 -17.91
C ALA A 24 25.89 4.99 -18.10
N LYS A 25 25.93 6.18 -18.73
CA LYS A 25 24.77 7.00 -19.10
C LYS A 25 23.89 6.39 -20.21
N GLY A 26 24.47 5.63 -21.14
CA GLY A 26 23.73 4.88 -22.16
C GLY A 26 23.10 3.59 -21.60
N SER A 27 23.82 2.90 -20.71
CA SER A 27 23.33 1.70 -20.02
C SER A 27 22.13 2.00 -19.12
N THR A 28 22.19 3.07 -18.31
CA THR A 28 21.08 3.48 -17.44
C THR A 28 19.86 3.97 -18.21
N ARG A 29 20.05 4.70 -19.32
CA ARG A 29 18.94 5.12 -20.20
C ARG A 29 18.23 3.93 -20.83
N ASN A 30 18.98 2.92 -21.29
CA ASN A 30 18.41 1.69 -21.82
C ASN A 30 17.66 0.88 -20.75
N ARG A 31 18.19 0.83 -19.52
CA ARG A 31 17.52 0.19 -18.39
C ARG A 31 16.22 0.90 -18.02
N ALA A 32 16.23 2.22 -17.86
CA ALA A 32 15.04 2.99 -17.51
C ALA A 32 13.92 2.83 -18.56
N ALA A 33 14.28 2.86 -19.84
CA ALA A 33 13.34 2.62 -20.93
C ALA A 33 12.76 1.19 -20.89
N SER A 34 13.59 0.19 -20.57
CA SER A 34 13.18 -1.21 -20.40
C SER A 34 12.20 -1.38 -19.23
N GLU A 35 12.53 -0.87 -18.04
CA GLU A 35 11.64 -0.92 -16.86
C GLU A 35 10.29 -0.26 -17.18
N ARG A 36 10.30 0.93 -17.81
CA ARG A 36 9.07 1.63 -18.22
C ARG A 36 8.24 0.81 -19.21
N ALA A 37 8.88 0.16 -20.18
CA ALA A 37 8.19 -0.68 -21.16
C ALA A 37 7.55 -1.92 -20.50
N ARG A 38 8.26 -2.56 -19.55
CA ARG A 38 7.74 -3.70 -18.77
C ARG A 38 6.52 -3.29 -17.94
N LEU A 39 6.59 -2.15 -17.24
CA LEU A 39 5.45 -1.60 -16.50
C LEU A 39 4.28 -1.24 -17.42
N SER A 40 4.54 -0.72 -18.62
CA SER A 40 3.50 -0.42 -19.61
C SER A 40 2.80 -1.70 -20.08
N ASN A 41 3.55 -2.76 -20.34
CA ASN A 41 2.99 -4.08 -20.68
C ASN A 41 2.18 -4.67 -19.52
N LEU A 42 2.68 -4.54 -18.29
CA LEU A 42 1.96 -4.95 -17.08
C LEU A 42 0.61 -4.22 -16.93
N ALA A 43 0.61 -2.90 -17.13
CA ALA A 43 -0.60 -2.09 -17.08
C ALA A 43 -1.63 -2.54 -18.12
N ARG A 44 -1.21 -2.79 -19.37
CA ARG A 44 -2.10 -3.32 -20.43
C ARG A 44 -2.65 -4.70 -20.09
N ALA A 45 -1.79 -5.63 -19.67
CA ALA A 45 -2.18 -7.00 -19.34
C ALA A 45 -3.20 -7.05 -18.19
N ARG A 46 -3.00 -6.21 -17.16
CA ARG A 46 -3.90 -6.12 -16.00
C ARG A 46 -5.05 -5.14 -16.18
N LYS A 47 -5.18 -4.49 -17.35
CA LYS A 47 -6.14 -3.41 -17.62
C LYS A 47 -6.11 -2.33 -16.53
N LEU A 48 -4.92 -1.93 -16.10
CA LEU A 48 -4.69 -0.86 -15.13
C LEU A 48 -4.33 0.43 -15.83
N GLU A 49 -4.62 1.56 -15.18
CA GLU A 49 -4.11 2.85 -15.60
C GLU A 49 -2.58 2.89 -15.40
N PHE A 50 -1.84 3.46 -16.35
CA PHE A 50 -0.38 3.33 -16.38
C PHE A 50 0.31 4.18 -15.30
N GLN A 51 -0.18 5.40 -15.04
CA GLN A 51 0.34 6.23 -13.95
C GLN A 51 0.17 5.54 -12.59
N ARG A 52 -0.91 4.78 -12.37
CA ARG A 52 -1.09 3.95 -11.17
C ARG A 52 0.02 2.93 -11.02
N VAL A 53 0.37 2.23 -12.10
CA VAL A 53 1.46 1.24 -12.09
C VAL A 53 2.81 1.91 -11.83
N LEU A 54 3.04 3.11 -12.36
CA LEU A 54 4.24 3.88 -12.09
C LEU A 54 4.34 4.34 -10.63
N ALA A 55 3.25 4.87 -10.06
CA ALA A 55 3.19 5.29 -8.67
C ALA A 55 3.40 4.11 -7.72
N GLU A 56 2.73 2.99 -7.98
CA GLU A 56 2.89 1.76 -7.22
C GLU A 56 4.35 1.25 -7.24
N PHE A 57 5.01 1.35 -8.40
CA PHE A 57 6.39 0.93 -8.56
C PHE A 57 7.30 1.84 -7.75
N ALA A 58 7.11 3.16 -7.85
CA ALA A 58 7.88 4.11 -7.08
C ALA A 58 7.74 3.88 -5.57
N ILE A 59 6.53 3.59 -5.07
CA ILE A 59 6.30 3.27 -3.66
C ILE A 59 6.97 1.95 -3.26
N GLU A 60 6.81 0.88 -4.05
CA GLU A 60 7.49 -0.40 -3.82
C GLU A 60 9.01 -0.20 -3.66
N ARG A 61 9.59 0.66 -4.52
CA ARG A 61 11.01 0.96 -4.50
C ARG A 61 11.45 1.88 -3.34
N ILE A 62 10.55 2.71 -2.80
CA ILE A 62 10.77 3.42 -1.53
C ILE A 62 10.70 2.44 -0.36
N LEU A 63 9.74 1.52 -0.33
CA LEU A 63 9.65 0.48 0.71
C LEU A 63 10.90 -0.41 0.73
N TYR A 64 11.43 -0.75 -0.45
CA TYR A 64 12.69 -1.50 -0.54
C TYR A 64 13.85 -0.75 0.12
N ARG A 65 13.95 0.57 -0.11
CA ARG A 65 14.96 1.42 0.52
C ARG A 65 14.72 1.51 2.03
N LEU A 66 13.47 1.68 2.46
CA LEU A 66 13.09 1.72 3.87
C LEU A 66 13.54 0.46 4.61
N GLY A 67 13.22 -0.73 4.08
CA GLY A 67 13.59 -2.01 4.69
C GLY A 67 15.10 -2.25 4.76
N ARG A 68 15.88 -1.59 3.92
CA ARG A 68 17.36 -1.64 3.93
C ARG A 68 18.04 -0.52 4.70
N SER A 69 17.27 0.45 5.19
CA SER A 69 17.80 1.63 5.86
C SER A 69 17.92 1.40 7.37
N ARG A 70 18.61 2.32 8.05
CA ARG A 70 18.59 2.40 9.52
C ARG A 70 17.19 2.66 10.11
N HIS A 71 16.24 3.06 9.28
CA HIS A 71 14.87 3.41 9.67
C HIS A 71 13.89 2.23 9.57
N ALA A 72 14.38 1.03 9.21
CA ALA A 72 13.54 -0.16 8.98
C ALA A 72 12.72 -0.62 10.19
N GLU A 73 13.12 -0.23 11.40
CA GLU A 73 12.40 -0.50 12.66
C GLU A 73 11.57 0.71 13.15
N SER A 74 11.85 1.90 12.60
CA SER A 74 11.22 3.17 13.00
C SER A 74 9.92 3.43 12.25
N TYR A 75 9.65 2.72 11.15
CA TYR A 75 8.43 2.90 10.36
C TYR A 75 7.75 1.58 10.09
N VAL A 76 6.42 1.59 10.14
CA VAL A 76 5.57 0.44 9.90
C VAL A 76 4.60 0.77 8.77
N LEU A 77 4.53 -0.08 7.74
CA LEU A 77 3.55 0.05 6.67
C LEU A 77 2.13 -0.15 7.21
N LYS A 78 1.24 0.77 6.83
CA LYS A 78 -0.19 0.70 7.13
C LYS A 78 -1.06 1.01 5.90
N GLY A 79 -2.37 1.13 6.12
CA GLY A 79 -3.31 1.57 5.10
C GLY A 79 -3.55 0.57 3.97
N ALA A 80 -4.03 1.07 2.84
CA ALA A 80 -4.59 0.25 1.76
C ALA A 80 -3.54 -0.58 1.00
N MET A 81 -2.25 -0.24 1.12
CA MET A 81 -1.16 -1.01 0.50
C MET A 81 -1.08 -2.42 1.04
N LEU A 82 -1.41 -2.62 2.32
CA LEU A 82 -1.37 -3.93 2.97
C LEU A 82 -2.33 -4.94 2.37
N LEU A 83 -3.41 -4.49 1.72
CA LEU A 83 -4.37 -5.39 1.08
C LEU A 83 -3.72 -6.30 0.03
N LYS A 84 -2.60 -5.89 -0.57
CA LYS A 84 -1.84 -6.71 -1.54
C LYS A 84 -1.15 -7.91 -0.91
N LEU A 85 -0.93 -7.92 0.40
CA LEU A 85 -0.37 -9.06 1.12
C LEU A 85 -1.39 -10.20 1.26
N TRP A 86 -2.68 -9.88 1.15
CA TRP A 86 -3.75 -10.75 1.63
C TRP A 86 -4.82 -11.05 0.59
N LEU A 87 -5.04 -10.14 -0.37
CA LEU A 87 -6.08 -10.28 -1.39
C LEU A 87 -5.49 -10.79 -2.72
N PRO A 88 -6.19 -11.69 -3.43
CA PRO A 88 -5.70 -12.32 -4.66
C PRO A 88 -5.75 -11.41 -5.90
N SER A 89 -6.61 -10.40 -5.90
CA SER A 89 -6.70 -9.40 -6.96
C SER A 89 -5.78 -8.21 -6.63
N PRO A 90 -5.17 -7.52 -7.61
CA PRO A 90 -4.53 -6.23 -7.35
C PRO A 90 -5.60 -5.35 -6.73
N GLY A 91 -5.54 -5.17 -5.41
CA GLY A 91 -6.58 -4.48 -4.65
C GLY A 91 -6.87 -3.08 -5.17
N ARG A 92 -7.70 -2.32 -4.46
CA ARG A 92 -8.01 -0.95 -4.86
C ARG A 92 -6.73 -0.13 -5.12
N ALA A 93 -6.76 0.71 -6.15
CA ALA A 93 -5.69 1.67 -6.43
C ALA A 93 -5.39 2.54 -5.20
N THR A 94 -4.12 2.60 -4.80
CA THR A 94 -3.63 3.57 -3.82
C THR A 94 -2.45 4.31 -4.41
N TRP A 95 -2.51 5.62 -4.32
CA TRP A 95 -1.49 6.55 -4.81
C TRP A 95 -0.53 6.99 -3.72
N ASP A 96 -0.92 6.72 -2.47
CA ASP A 96 -0.27 7.21 -1.28
C ASP A 96 0.38 6.03 -0.54
N LEU A 97 1.52 6.32 0.09
CA LEU A 97 2.19 5.45 1.04
C LEU A 97 1.82 5.89 2.45
N ASP A 98 1.07 5.07 3.17
CA ASP A 98 0.74 5.30 4.57
C ASP A 98 1.71 4.55 5.49
N LEU A 99 2.38 5.26 6.40
CA LEU A 99 3.27 4.70 7.42
C LEU A 99 2.82 5.10 8.82
N LEU A 100 3.14 4.27 9.81
CA LEU A 100 3.20 4.66 11.21
C LEU A 100 4.68 4.91 11.57
N GLY A 101 4.99 6.13 12.01
CA GLY A 101 6.29 6.48 12.55
C GLY A 101 6.41 6.14 14.04
N ARG A 102 7.58 5.65 14.44
CA ARG A 102 8.00 5.40 15.82
C ARG A 102 9.21 6.28 16.11
N GLY A 103 9.02 7.34 16.89
CA GLY A 103 10.08 8.28 17.22
C GLY A 103 9.71 9.70 16.82
N ALA A 104 10.69 10.43 16.25
CA ALA A 104 10.56 11.84 15.94
C ALA A 104 9.40 12.12 14.96
N SER A 105 8.53 13.05 15.33
CA SER A 105 7.30 13.39 14.61
C SER A 105 7.31 14.81 14.04
N GLN A 106 8.45 15.52 14.10
CA GLN A 106 8.56 16.83 13.47
C GLN A 106 8.63 16.68 11.96
N VAL A 107 8.11 17.68 11.24
CA VAL A 107 8.03 17.66 9.78
C VAL A 107 9.42 17.51 9.17
N GLU A 108 10.40 18.25 9.71
CA GLU A 108 11.77 18.28 9.25
C GLU A 108 12.44 16.91 9.37
N ASP A 109 12.20 16.21 10.48
CA ASP A 109 12.75 14.88 10.73
C ASP A 109 12.20 13.86 9.72
N VAL A 110 10.89 13.87 9.47
CA VAL A 110 10.26 12.95 8.52
C VAL A 110 10.72 13.25 7.08
N VAL A 111 10.84 14.53 6.70
CA VAL A 111 11.37 14.93 5.39
C VAL A 111 12.81 14.46 5.23
N ALA A 112 13.66 14.63 6.25
CA ALA A 112 15.04 14.16 6.22
C ALA A 112 15.13 12.64 6.01
N VAL A 113 14.28 11.86 6.69
CA VAL A 113 14.19 10.41 6.45
C VAL A 113 13.82 10.10 5.00
N VAL A 114 12.78 10.74 4.46
CA VAL A 114 12.35 10.51 3.07
C VAL A 114 13.47 10.87 2.08
N GLN A 115 14.20 11.95 2.32
CA GLN A 115 15.36 12.35 1.51
C GLN A 115 16.49 11.32 1.56
N GLU A 116 16.83 10.82 2.75
CA GLU A 116 17.82 9.76 2.94
C GLU A 116 17.42 8.51 2.15
N LEU A 117 16.16 8.07 2.26
CA LEU A 117 15.65 6.93 1.49
C LEU A 117 15.82 7.17 -0.01
N CYS A 118 15.36 8.33 -0.52
CA CYS A 118 15.47 8.68 -1.93
C CYS A 118 16.90 8.64 -2.48
N ALA A 119 17.90 9.00 -1.65
CA ALA A 119 19.31 8.97 -2.02
C ALA A 119 19.92 7.56 -2.04
N MET A 120 19.27 6.56 -1.43
CA MET A 120 19.78 5.19 -1.40
C MET A 120 19.74 4.52 -2.79
N PRO A 121 20.77 3.74 -3.15
CA PRO A 121 20.81 3.01 -4.41
C PRO A 121 19.76 1.89 -4.43
N GLY A 122 18.86 1.92 -5.43
CA GLY A 122 17.82 0.90 -5.61
C GLY A 122 17.98 -0.02 -6.82
N ASN A 123 18.89 0.31 -7.74
CA ASN A 123 19.08 -0.37 -9.03
C ASN A 123 17.77 -0.57 -9.82
N ASP A 124 16.85 0.38 -9.74
CA ASP A 124 15.49 0.31 -10.32
C ASP A 124 15.22 1.38 -11.38
N ALA A 125 16.28 2.12 -11.76
CA ALA A 125 16.25 3.21 -12.74
C ALA A 125 15.28 4.37 -12.42
N LEU A 126 14.71 4.39 -11.20
CA LEU A 126 13.99 5.54 -10.66
C LEU A 126 14.98 6.62 -10.23
N VAL A 127 14.61 7.86 -10.54
CA VAL A 127 15.28 9.05 -10.02
C VAL A 127 14.28 9.79 -9.15
N PHE A 128 14.54 9.85 -7.85
CA PHE A 128 13.74 10.63 -6.91
C PHE A 128 14.28 12.05 -6.81
N ASP A 129 13.40 13.03 -6.84
CA ASP A 129 13.73 14.44 -6.66
C ASP A 129 13.74 14.78 -5.16
N SER A 130 14.76 14.28 -4.44
CA SER A 130 14.83 14.38 -2.97
C SER A 130 14.90 15.82 -2.47
N GLU A 131 15.61 16.69 -3.20
CA GLU A 131 15.72 18.12 -2.86
C GLU A 131 14.38 18.85 -2.99
N ALA A 132 13.49 18.35 -3.84
CA ALA A 132 12.14 18.88 -4.01
C ALA A 132 11.13 18.30 -3.00
N ALA A 133 11.53 17.39 -2.10
CA ALA A 133 10.64 16.87 -1.07
C ALA A 133 10.15 18.00 -0.14
N ARG A 134 8.83 18.06 0.11
CA ARG A 134 8.20 19.07 0.98
C ARG A 134 7.29 18.38 1.97
N GLY A 135 7.45 18.70 3.25
CA GLY A 135 6.62 18.19 4.34
C GLY A 135 5.62 19.23 4.83
N GLU A 136 4.44 18.77 5.24
CA GLU A 136 3.44 19.56 5.96
C GLU A 136 2.84 18.75 7.10
N ALA A 137 2.50 19.39 8.21
CA ALA A 137 1.76 18.73 9.28
C ALA A 137 0.31 18.45 8.82
N ILE A 138 -0.15 17.22 9.01
CA ILE A 138 -1.53 16.82 8.78
C ILE A 138 -2.35 17.32 9.97
N ARG A 139 -3.04 18.45 9.78
CA ARG A 139 -3.93 19.03 10.80
C ARG A 139 -5.22 18.21 10.87
N VAL A 140 -5.30 17.32 11.84
CA VAL A 140 -6.55 16.76 12.36
C VAL A 140 -6.73 17.31 13.77
N SER A 141 -7.96 17.41 14.25
CA SER A 141 -8.32 17.80 15.63
C SER A 141 -7.84 16.81 16.71
N ASP A 142 -6.76 16.08 16.45
CA ASP A 142 -6.23 14.97 17.24
C ASP A 142 -4.79 15.30 17.72
N PRO A 143 -4.43 15.07 18.99
CA PRO A 143 -3.08 15.26 19.52
C PRO A 143 -1.96 14.43 18.84
N TYR A 144 -2.29 13.48 17.96
CA TYR A 144 -1.32 12.65 17.23
C TYR A 144 -1.18 13.06 15.75
N ALA A 145 -0.87 14.35 15.52
CA ALA A 145 -0.67 14.92 14.20
C ALA A 145 0.32 14.10 13.35
N GLY A 146 -0.06 13.84 12.09
CA GLY A 146 0.79 13.17 11.12
C GLY A 146 1.65 14.17 10.32
N VAL A 147 2.58 13.65 9.53
CA VAL A 147 3.35 14.42 8.54
C VAL A 147 3.04 13.89 7.14
N ARG A 148 2.70 14.78 6.23
CA ARG A 148 2.56 14.48 4.81
C ARG A 148 3.79 14.99 4.07
N VAL A 149 4.48 14.11 3.37
CA VAL A 149 5.60 14.46 2.48
C VAL A 149 5.17 14.28 1.04
N ARG A 150 5.32 15.33 0.24
CA ARG A 150 5.16 15.29 -1.22
C ARG A 150 6.52 15.35 -1.89
N LEU A 151 6.70 14.54 -2.92
CA LEU A 151 7.90 14.48 -3.75
C LEU A 151 7.57 14.00 -5.16
N GLU A 152 8.54 14.05 -6.07
CA GLU A 152 8.41 13.53 -7.43
C GLU A 152 9.48 12.47 -7.69
N ALA A 153 9.08 11.38 -8.36
CA ALA A 153 9.99 10.43 -8.97
C ALA A 153 9.91 10.51 -10.50
N ARG A 154 10.97 10.07 -11.19
CA ARG A 154 11.04 10.00 -12.64
C ARG A 154 11.52 8.64 -13.10
N LEU A 155 10.85 8.09 -14.13
CA LEU A 155 11.26 6.85 -14.81
C LEU A 155 11.26 7.07 -16.33
N ALA A 156 12.46 7.09 -16.93
CA ALA A 156 12.65 7.35 -18.37
C ALA A 156 11.86 8.57 -18.89
N GLY A 157 11.87 9.67 -18.13
CA GLY A 157 11.18 10.92 -18.47
C GLY A 157 9.71 10.99 -18.03
N ALA A 158 9.09 9.89 -17.61
CA ALA A 158 7.76 9.94 -17.01
C ALA A 158 7.84 10.49 -15.58
N ARG A 159 7.07 11.55 -15.29
CA ARG A 159 6.93 12.14 -13.95
C ARG A 159 5.91 11.34 -13.13
N ILE A 160 6.23 11.09 -11.87
CA ILE A 160 5.47 10.28 -10.93
C ILE A 160 5.35 11.10 -9.65
N PRO A 161 4.25 11.86 -9.46
CA PRO A 161 3.97 12.51 -8.19
C PRO A 161 3.78 11.46 -7.09
N MET A 162 4.34 11.72 -5.92
CA MET A 162 4.27 10.82 -4.77
C MET A 162 3.84 11.56 -3.51
N GLN A 163 3.07 10.86 -2.68
CA GLN A 163 2.67 11.30 -1.35
C GLN A 163 2.98 10.19 -0.35
N ILE A 164 3.64 10.57 0.74
CA ILE A 164 3.95 9.70 1.88
C ILE A 164 3.32 10.34 3.11
N ASP A 165 2.34 9.66 3.70
CA ASP A 165 1.66 10.10 4.91
C ASP A 165 2.18 9.27 6.09
N VAL A 166 2.72 9.94 7.10
CA VAL A 166 3.23 9.32 8.32
C VAL A 166 2.33 9.71 9.47
N GLY A 167 1.56 8.77 9.99
CA GLY A 167 0.85 8.92 11.25
C GLY A 167 1.77 8.61 12.43
N PHE A 168 1.42 9.10 13.62
CA PHE A 168 2.14 8.82 14.85
C PHE A 168 1.16 8.38 15.94
N GLY A 169 1.69 7.72 16.97
CA GLY A 169 0.94 7.45 18.18
C GLY A 169 -0.10 6.34 18.10
N ASP A 170 -0.40 5.72 16.95
CA ASP A 170 -1.34 4.59 16.89
C ASP A 170 -0.85 3.39 17.73
N SER A 171 -1.78 2.71 18.40
CA SER A 171 -1.53 1.44 19.05
C SER A 171 -1.75 0.32 18.04
N VAL A 172 -0.73 -0.52 17.82
CA VAL A 172 -0.81 -1.62 16.86
C VAL A 172 -0.85 -2.94 17.61
N THR A 173 -2.03 -3.56 17.59
CA THR A 173 -2.29 -4.85 18.23
C THR A 173 -2.90 -5.82 17.21
N PRO A 174 -2.37 -7.05 17.05
CA PRO A 174 -1.07 -7.53 17.55
C PRO A 174 0.12 -6.66 17.10
N PRO A 175 1.33 -6.88 17.66
CA PRO A 175 2.52 -6.14 17.23
C PRO A 175 2.78 -6.30 15.72
N PRO A 176 3.33 -5.26 15.05
CA PRO A 176 3.72 -5.35 13.65
C PRO A 176 4.66 -6.50 13.34
N GLN A 177 4.51 -7.04 12.13
CA GLN A 177 5.28 -8.19 11.67
C GLN A 177 6.19 -7.79 10.52
N ARG A 178 7.40 -8.36 10.47
CA ARG A 178 8.27 -8.25 9.30
C ARG A 178 7.66 -9.08 8.17
N VAL A 179 7.48 -8.47 7.01
CA VAL A 179 6.95 -9.12 5.82
C VAL A 179 7.81 -8.79 4.61
N ASP A 180 7.90 -9.74 3.67
CA ASP A 180 8.40 -9.48 2.34
C ASP A 180 7.25 -8.98 1.46
N TYR A 181 7.32 -7.71 1.07
CA TYR A 181 6.26 -7.05 0.33
C TYR A 181 6.29 -7.44 -1.17
N PRO A 182 5.14 -7.72 -1.81
CA PRO A 182 5.09 -8.13 -3.21
C PRO A 182 5.71 -7.10 -4.16
N VAL A 183 6.37 -7.60 -5.20
CA VAL A 183 7.01 -6.80 -6.26
C VAL A 183 6.32 -6.98 -7.60
N MET A 184 6.32 -5.93 -8.42
CA MET A 184 5.70 -5.94 -9.75
C MET A 184 6.60 -6.44 -10.86
N LEU A 185 7.92 -6.26 -10.71
CA LEU A 185 8.95 -6.71 -11.64
C LEU A 185 10.00 -7.53 -10.87
N ASP A 186 11.02 -8.01 -11.58
CA ASP A 186 12.09 -8.85 -11.02
C ASP A 186 13.09 -8.02 -10.18
N HIS A 187 12.61 -7.41 -9.10
CA HIS A 187 13.42 -6.72 -8.10
C HIS A 187 13.36 -7.46 -6.76
N PRO A 188 14.38 -7.30 -5.89
CA PRO A 188 14.31 -7.86 -4.55
C PRO A 188 13.11 -7.28 -3.77
N PRO A 189 12.36 -8.13 -3.03
CA PRO A 189 11.21 -7.68 -2.26
C PRO A 189 11.65 -6.76 -1.10
N PRO A 190 10.86 -5.72 -0.78
CA PRO A 190 11.02 -4.96 0.46
C PRO A 190 10.79 -5.84 1.69
N SER A 191 11.72 -5.87 2.63
CA SER A 191 11.52 -6.50 3.95
C SER A 191 11.22 -5.42 5.00
N ILE A 192 9.95 -5.26 5.37
CA ILE A 192 9.46 -4.10 6.14
C ILE A 192 8.55 -4.53 7.29
N LEU A 193 8.43 -3.70 8.33
CA LEU A 193 7.38 -3.89 9.33
C LEU A 193 6.04 -3.50 8.71
N ALA A 194 5.00 -4.30 8.96
CA ALA A 194 3.65 -4.09 8.48
C ALA A 194 2.63 -4.32 9.59
N TYR A 195 1.50 -3.60 9.54
CA TYR A 195 0.36 -3.88 10.42
C TYR A 195 -0.17 -5.29 10.16
N PRO A 196 -0.56 -6.03 11.21
CA PRO A 196 -1.36 -7.23 11.04
C PRO A 196 -2.77 -6.88 10.55
N GLN A 197 -3.43 -7.84 9.90
CA GLN A 197 -4.78 -7.67 9.35
C GLN A 197 -5.82 -7.26 10.41
N GLU A 198 -5.67 -7.70 11.67
CA GLU A 198 -6.55 -7.34 12.78
C GLU A 198 -6.49 -5.83 13.08
N ALA A 199 -5.29 -5.24 13.07
CA ALA A 199 -5.12 -3.81 13.28
C ALA A 199 -5.68 -2.99 12.11
N VAL A 200 -5.58 -3.50 10.88
CA VAL A 200 -6.21 -2.86 9.71
C VAL A 200 -7.74 -2.84 9.84
N VAL A 201 -8.35 -3.94 10.28
CA VAL A 201 -9.80 -3.99 10.53
C VAL A 201 -10.19 -3.03 11.67
N ALA A 202 -9.44 -3.04 12.77
CA ALA A 202 -9.70 -2.20 13.93
C ALA A 202 -9.65 -0.70 13.60
N GLU A 203 -8.61 -0.23 12.90
CA GLU A 203 -8.49 1.18 12.49
C GLU A 203 -9.61 1.61 11.53
N LYS A 204 -9.99 0.73 10.59
CA LYS A 204 -11.09 1.02 9.65
C LYS A 204 -12.43 1.07 10.36
N LEU A 205 -12.68 0.17 11.29
CA LEU A 205 -13.91 0.14 12.08
C LEU A 205 -14.02 1.37 12.98
N GLU A 206 -12.94 1.73 13.68
CA GLU A 206 -12.89 2.95 14.50
C GLU A 206 -13.19 4.17 13.61
N ALA A 207 -12.46 4.33 12.50
CA ALA A 207 -12.65 5.44 11.57
C ALA A 207 -14.06 5.48 10.97
N MET A 208 -14.69 4.31 10.80
CA MET A 208 -16.07 4.23 10.34
C MET A 208 -17.05 4.75 11.39
N ILE A 209 -16.85 4.36 12.65
CA ILE A 209 -17.70 4.73 13.78
C ILE A 209 -17.51 6.19 14.17
N SER A 210 -16.27 6.68 14.31
CA SER A 210 -15.97 8.05 14.74
C SER A 210 -16.46 9.11 13.75
N LEU A 211 -16.46 8.82 12.46
CA LEU A 211 -17.04 9.71 11.45
C LEU A 211 -18.58 9.68 11.41
N ALA A 212 -19.20 8.59 11.86
CA ALA A 212 -20.65 8.39 11.89
C ALA A 212 -21.37 8.90 10.62
N VAL A 213 -22.29 9.87 10.77
CA VAL A 213 -23.09 10.43 9.66
C VAL A 213 -22.25 11.15 8.60
N THR A 214 -21.06 11.66 8.95
CA THR A 214 -20.15 12.33 8.01
C THR A 214 -19.28 11.36 7.21
N ASN A 215 -19.39 10.06 7.49
CA ASN A 215 -18.58 9.03 6.87
C ASN A 215 -18.86 8.93 5.35
N SER A 216 -17.86 9.27 4.55
CA SER A 216 -17.83 9.11 3.09
C SER A 216 -16.79 8.06 2.64
N ARG A 217 -16.15 7.37 3.59
CA ARG A 217 -15.07 6.40 3.36
C ARG A 217 -15.62 5.03 2.95
N MET A 218 -16.36 4.99 1.85
CA MET A 218 -16.90 3.75 1.25
C MET A 218 -15.84 2.65 1.06
N LYS A 219 -14.58 3.05 0.86
CA LYS A 219 -13.43 2.14 0.78
C LYS A 219 -13.23 1.27 2.04
N ASP A 220 -13.52 1.78 3.22
CA ASP A 220 -13.23 1.06 4.46
C ASP A 220 -14.21 -0.10 4.66
N PHE A 221 -15.49 0.09 4.30
CA PHE A 221 -16.49 -0.97 4.22
C PHE A 221 -16.06 -2.10 3.28
N HIS A 222 -15.63 -1.74 2.06
CA HIS A 222 -15.12 -2.71 1.10
C HIS A 222 -13.90 -3.46 1.64
N ASP A 223 -12.93 -2.74 2.19
CA ASP A 223 -11.66 -3.34 2.61
C ASP A 223 -11.88 -4.34 3.76
N ILE A 224 -12.74 -4.02 4.74
CA ILE A 224 -13.10 -4.97 5.80
C ILE A 224 -13.83 -6.18 5.22
N TYR A 225 -14.82 -5.97 4.34
CA TYR A 225 -15.56 -7.06 3.72
C TYR A 225 -14.64 -8.00 2.92
N ALA A 226 -13.75 -7.43 2.10
CA ALA A 226 -12.80 -8.20 1.30
C ALA A 226 -11.82 -9.01 2.18
N LEU A 227 -11.37 -8.44 3.30
CA LEU A 227 -10.54 -9.15 4.28
C LEU A 227 -11.31 -10.28 4.95
N ALA A 228 -12.53 -10.02 5.43
CA ALA A 228 -13.37 -11.04 6.05
C ALA A 228 -13.68 -12.20 5.08
N ALA A 229 -13.91 -11.89 3.80
CA ALA A 229 -14.14 -12.88 2.76
C ALA A 229 -12.90 -13.72 2.42
N SER A 230 -11.70 -13.17 2.54
CA SER A 230 -10.47 -13.81 2.05
C SER A 230 -9.58 -14.39 3.15
N ARG A 231 -9.78 -14.01 4.41
CA ARG A 231 -8.83 -14.26 5.49
C ARG A 231 -9.48 -14.92 6.70
N ARG A 232 -8.67 -15.73 7.38
CA ARG A 232 -9.02 -16.29 8.68
C ARG A 232 -8.72 -15.24 9.76
N PHE A 233 -9.64 -15.05 10.71
CA PHE A 233 -9.44 -14.20 11.88
C PHE A 233 -9.59 -15.00 13.18
N LEU A 234 -8.68 -14.78 14.11
CA LEU A 234 -8.84 -15.25 15.48
C LEU A 234 -9.64 -14.20 16.26
N GLY A 235 -10.84 -14.54 16.72
CA GLY A 235 -11.75 -13.59 17.38
C GLY A 235 -11.08 -12.87 18.54
N ARG A 236 -10.31 -13.60 19.37
CA ARG A 236 -9.55 -13.01 20.49
C ARG A 236 -8.56 -11.94 20.04
N SER A 237 -7.87 -12.18 18.94
CA SER A 237 -6.88 -11.24 18.40
C SER A 237 -7.56 -10.00 17.82
N LEU A 238 -8.66 -10.20 17.08
CA LEU A 238 -9.45 -9.12 16.52
C LEU A 238 -10.10 -8.26 17.60
N ALA A 239 -10.69 -8.87 18.63
CA ALA A 239 -11.26 -8.16 19.78
C ALA A 239 -10.23 -7.27 20.48
N ARG A 240 -9.03 -7.82 20.73
CA ARG A 240 -7.93 -7.05 21.32
C ARG A 240 -7.47 -5.89 20.44
N ALA A 241 -7.41 -6.09 19.13
CA ALA A 241 -7.06 -5.03 18.18
C ALA A 241 -8.08 -3.89 18.22
N ILE A 242 -9.38 -4.23 18.13
CA ILE A 242 -10.48 -3.27 18.19
C ILE A 242 -10.43 -2.48 19.51
N HIS A 243 -10.39 -3.17 20.65
CA HIS A 243 -10.31 -2.52 21.95
C HIS A 243 -9.11 -1.57 22.05
N ALA A 244 -7.90 -2.04 21.70
CA ALA A 244 -6.68 -1.23 21.79
C ALA A 244 -6.72 0.01 20.88
N THR A 245 -7.31 -0.10 19.69
CA THR A 245 -7.46 1.04 18.77
C THR A 245 -8.49 2.05 19.28
N PHE A 246 -9.65 1.59 19.76
CA PHE A 246 -10.73 2.45 20.26
C PHE A 246 -10.29 3.21 21.51
N ASP A 247 -9.71 2.51 22.48
CA ASP A 247 -9.14 3.09 23.70
C ASP A 247 -8.08 4.14 23.35
N ARG A 248 -7.15 3.80 22.45
CA ARG A 248 -6.09 4.71 22.04
C ARG A 248 -6.59 6.01 21.41
N ARG A 249 -7.67 5.92 20.63
CA ARG A 249 -8.28 7.06 19.92
C ARG A 249 -9.40 7.73 20.72
N GLY A 250 -9.66 7.29 21.95
CA GLY A 250 -10.72 7.83 22.80
C GLY A 250 -12.13 7.67 22.19
N THR A 251 -12.33 6.69 21.31
CA THR A 251 -13.63 6.40 20.71
C THR A 251 -14.35 5.37 21.58
N PRO A 252 -15.53 5.69 22.15
CA PRO A 252 -16.29 4.74 22.93
C PRO A 252 -16.68 3.52 22.10
N LEU A 253 -16.66 2.34 22.71
CA LEU A 253 -17.24 1.16 22.09
C LEU A 253 -18.76 1.36 21.96
N PRO A 254 -19.35 1.02 20.81
CA PRO A 254 -20.77 1.22 20.57
C PRO A 254 -21.62 0.26 21.41
N GLU A 255 -22.67 0.78 22.01
CA GLU A 255 -23.74 -0.03 22.60
C GLU A 255 -24.66 -0.55 21.48
N GLY A 256 -24.69 -1.87 21.27
CA GLY A 256 -25.50 -2.50 20.23
C GLY A 256 -24.97 -2.34 18.81
N ARG A 257 -25.86 -2.39 17.80
CA ARG A 257 -25.47 -2.30 16.38
C ARG A 257 -25.10 -0.87 16.00
N PRO A 258 -23.85 -0.59 15.57
CA PRO A 258 -23.45 0.76 15.18
C PRO A 258 -24.26 1.26 13.98
N LEU A 259 -24.65 2.55 13.98
CA LEU A 259 -25.41 3.16 12.88
C LEU A 259 -24.77 2.89 11.52
N VAL A 260 -23.45 3.01 11.42
CA VAL A 260 -22.72 2.82 10.15
C VAL A 260 -22.81 1.39 9.63
N LEU A 261 -23.14 0.41 10.48
CA LEU A 261 -23.32 -0.98 10.13
C LEU A 261 -24.80 -1.37 9.99
N THR A 262 -25.75 -0.44 10.02
CA THR A 262 -27.16 -0.74 9.78
C THR A 262 -27.49 -0.77 8.29
N ARG A 263 -28.50 -1.58 7.94
CA ARG A 263 -29.01 -1.65 6.57
C ARG A 263 -29.50 -0.30 6.07
N ASP A 264 -30.30 0.39 6.87
CA ASP A 264 -30.86 1.71 6.52
C ASP A 264 -29.78 2.74 6.21
N PHE A 265 -28.66 2.70 6.96
CA PHE A 265 -27.55 3.61 6.72
C PHE A 265 -26.92 3.37 5.35
N LEU A 266 -26.51 2.15 5.02
CA LEU A 266 -25.85 1.91 3.71
C LEU A 266 -26.83 1.81 2.54
N ALA A 267 -28.11 1.52 2.78
CA ALA A 267 -29.15 1.50 1.76
C ALA A 267 -29.63 2.91 1.35
N ASP A 268 -29.28 3.96 2.10
CA ASP A 268 -29.61 5.34 1.76
C ASP A 268 -29.20 5.68 0.31
N PRO A 269 -30.07 6.34 -0.49
CA PRO A 269 -29.82 6.63 -1.90
C PRO A 269 -28.52 7.41 -2.19
N ASN A 270 -28.14 8.33 -1.30
CA ASN A 270 -26.91 9.10 -1.49
C ASN A 270 -25.69 8.21 -1.26
N ARG A 271 -25.72 7.35 -0.25
CA ARG A 271 -24.64 6.41 0.05
C ARG A 271 -24.53 5.30 -0.98
N GLN A 272 -25.64 4.78 -1.49
CA GLN A 272 -25.65 3.87 -2.63
C GLN A 272 -25.01 4.49 -3.88
N SER A 273 -25.23 5.80 -4.09
CA SER A 273 -24.59 6.53 -5.19
C SER A 273 -23.08 6.68 -4.97
N GLN A 274 -22.63 6.98 -3.75
CA GLN A 274 -21.21 7.00 -3.39
C GLN A 274 -20.56 5.62 -3.52
N TRP A 275 -21.26 4.56 -3.10
CA TRP A 275 -20.83 3.17 -3.19
C TRP A 275 -20.62 2.74 -4.64
N ARG A 276 -21.63 2.93 -5.51
CA ARG A 276 -21.51 2.63 -6.95
C ARG A 276 -20.39 3.43 -7.62
N ALA A 277 -20.25 4.72 -7.28
CA ALA A 277 -19.16 5.54 -7.81
C ALA A 277 -17.78 5.06 -7.33
N PHE A 278 -17.68 4.55 -6.10
CA PHE A 278 -16.47 3.93 -5.56
C PHE A 278 -16.13 2.63 -6.30
N LEU A 279 -17.09 1.70 -6.45
CA LEU A 279 -16.90 0.43 -7.14
C LEU A 279 -16.44 0.64 -8.58
N ARG A 280 -17.12 1.54 -9.32
CA ARG A 280 -16.76 1.87 -10.72
C ARG A 280 -15.33 2.42 -10.85
N ARG A 281 -14.94 3.37 -9.99
CA ARG A 281 -13.58 3.95 -10.01
C ARG A 281 -12.51 2.92 -9.65
N SER A 282 -12.85 2.02 -8.73
CA SER A 282 -11.94 0.98 -8.25
C SER A 282 -11.92 -0.26 -9.14
N ARG A 283 -12.84 -0.36 -10.13
CA ARG A 283 -13.06 -1.52 -11.01
C ARG A 283 -13.29 -2.80 -10.21
N LEU A 284 -14.09 -2.68 -9.16
CA LEU A 284 -14.48 -3.79 -8.29
C LEU A 284 -15.81 -4.35 -8.79
N GLU A 285 -15.86 -5.68 -8.94
CA GLU A 285 -17.01 -6.43 -9.42
C GLU A 285 -17.50 -7.39 -8.33
N ALA A 286 -18.75 -7.87 -8.46
CA ALA A 286 -19.34 -8.86 -7.56
C ALA A 286 -19.33 -8.50 -6.06
N VAL A 287 -19.52 -7.21 -5.74
CA VAL A 287 -19.66 -6.74 -4.36
C VAL A 287 -21.14 -6.57 -4.04
N PRO A 288 -21.62 -6.96 -2.84
CA PRO A 288 -23.01 -6.79 -2.45
C PRO A 288 -23.51 -5.35 -2.58
N ASP A 289 -24.83 -5.18 -2.67
CA ASP A 289 -25.41 -3.86 -2.48
C ASP A 289 -25.11 -3.34 -1.07
N GLY A 290 -25.18 -2.02 -0.87
CA GLY A 290 -24.80 -1.46 0.44
C GLY A 290 -25.60 -2.02 1.62
N GLY A 291 -26.87 -2.39 1.45
CA GLY A 291 -27.66 -2.97 2.53
C GLY A 291 -27.20 -4.37 2.91
N GLU A 292 -26.99 -5.23 1.91
CA GLU A 292 -26.41 -6.58 2.09
C GLU A 292 -24.98 -6.51 2.66
N LEU A 293 -24.19 -5.52 2.22
CA LEU A 293 -22.85 -5.25 2.76
C LEU A 293 -22.91 -4.88 4.24
N ALA A 294 -23.90 -4.09 4.67
CA ALA A 294 -24.09 -3.74 6.08
C ALA A 294 -24.35 -4.97 6.93
N ASP A 295 -25.19 -5.87 6.44
CA ASP A 295 -25.55 -7.11 7.12
C ASP A 295 -24.33 -8.05 7.20
N ALA A 296 -23.61 -8.27 6.10
CA ALA A 296 -22.39 -9.08 6.10
C ALA A 296 -21.30 -8.54 7.05
N LEU A 297 -21.09 -7.21 7.07
CA LEU A 297 -20.14 -6.60 7.98
C LEU A 297 -20.58 -6.73 9.44
N TYR A 298 -21.89 -6.64 9.72
CA TYR A 298 -22.41 -6.84 11.07
C TYR A 298 -22.34 -8.31 11.52
N GLU A 299 -22.57 -9.27 10.63
CA GLU A 299 -22.31 -10.69 10.94
C GLU A 299 -20.84 -10.93 11.29
N PHE A 300 -19.92 -10.25 10.61
CA PHE A 300 -18.48 -10.34 10.89
C PHE A 300 -18.09 -9.67 12.22
N LEU A 301 -18.53 -8.43 12.47
CA LEU A 301 -18.04 -7.57 13.56
C LEU A 301 -18.94 -7.55 14.79
N GLY A 302 -20.24 -7.77 14.62
CA GLY A 302 -21.26 -7.64 15.65
C GLY A 302 -20.98 -8.51 16.88
N PRO A 303 -20.70 -9.81 16.73
CA PRO A 303 -20.37 -10.68 17.87
C PRO A 303 -19.13 -10.22 18.64
N VAL A 304 -18.12 -9.67 17.94
CA VAL A 304 -16.90 -9.14 18.57
C VAL A 304 -17.22 -7.88 19.38
N LEU A 305 -18.01 -6.96 18.80
CA LEU A 305 -18.41 -5.72 19.45
C LEU A 305 -19.29 -5.97 20.68
N ALA A 306 -20.25 -6.90 20.58
CA ALA A 306 -21.11 -7.27 21.70
C ALA A 306 -20.29 -7.86 22.86
N ALA A 307 -19.37 -8.79 22.58
CA ALA A 307 -18.49 -9.35 23.60
C ALA A 307 -17.62 -8.28 24.27
N LEU A 308 -17.09 -7.32 23.50
CA LEU A 308 -16.31 -6.21 24.04
C LEU A 308 -17.14 -5.26 24.91
N ALA A 309 -18.37 -4.95 24.52
CA ALA A 309 -19.28 -4.10 25.30
C ALA A 309 -19.73 -4.76 26.61
N GLU A 310 -19.83 -6.08 26.65
CA GLU A 310 -20.17 -6.87 27.85
C GLU A 310 -18.93 -7.27 28.68
N GLU A 311 -17.74 -6.78 28.31
CA GLU A 311 -16.45 -7.14 28.91
C GLU A 311 -16.17 -8.66 28.94
N GLN A 312 -16.71 -9.39 27.96
CA GLN A 312 -16.57 -10.84 27.83
C GLN A 312 -15.41 -11.23 26.89
N PRO A 313 -14.72 -12.35 27.16
CA PRO A 313 -13.72 -12.87 26.25
C PRO A 313 -14.35 -13.43 24.99
N PHE A 314 -13.84 -13.02 23.83
CA PHE A 314 -14.26 -13.55 22.53
C PHE A 314 -13.22 -14.53 21.98
N THR A 315 -13.58 -15.81 21.83
CA THR A 315 -12.60 -16.89 21.52
C THR A 315 -12.86 -17.66 20.23
N ALA A 316 -13.97 -17.41 19.55
CA ALA A 316 -14.28 -18.10 18.30
C ALA A 316 -13.29 -17.73 17.17
N THR A 317 -13.33 -18.47 16.06
CA THR A 317 -12.44 -18.29 14.91
C THR A 317 -13.25 -18.20 13.64
N TRP A 318 -12.97 -17.16 12.84
CA TRP A 318 -13.66 -16.86 11.60
C TRP A 318 -12.87 -17.48 10.45
N PRO A 319 -13.42 -18.48 9.74
CA PRO A 319 -12.85 -18.91 8.47
C PRO A 319 -13.06 -17.82 7.38
N PRO A 320 -12.24 -17.82 6.31
CA PRO A 320 -12.47 -16.97 5.14
C PRO A 320 -13.90 -17.12 4.61
N GLY A 321 -14.64 -16.03 4.46
CA GLY A 321 -15.99 -16.04 3.88
C GLY A 321 -17.09 -16.57 4.80
N GLY A 322 -16.76 -16.96 6.02
CA GLY A 322 -17.72 -17.46 7.00
C GLY A 322 -17.99 -18.97 6.93
N PRO A 323 -18.97 -19.46 7.72
CA PRO A 323 -19.86 -18.69 8.58
C PRO A 323 -19.13 -17.98 9.72
N TRP A 324 -19.62 -16.80 10.09
CA TRP A 324 -19.11 -15.93 11.15
C TRP A 324 -20.00 -16.03 12.38
N ARG A 325 -20.13 -17.26 12.90
CA ARG A 325 -21.07 -17.60 13.98
C ARG A 325 -20.32 -18.21 15.15
#